data_AF-A0A1M4VGE7-F1
#
_entry.id   AF-A0A1M4VGE7-F1
#
_cell.length_a   1.000
_cell.length_b   1.000
_cell.length_c   1.000
_cell.angle_alpha   90.00
_cell.angle_beta   90.00
_cell.angle_gamma   90.00
#
_symmetry.space_group_name_H-M   'P 1'
#
loop_
_entity.id
_entity.type
_entity.pdbx_description
1 polymer ?
#
loop_
_entity_poly.entity_id
_entity_poly.type
_entity_poly.pdbx_seq_one_letter_code
_entity_poly.pdbx_strand_id
1 'polypeptide(L)'
;MRKGKASKLILTCIILVTTGLVGCSLSTDQVNMIKEESGESIRQVKLDITDAELLIKESNDLNVHAQLSGSKASADQAVLTTSVKHSILEVKAAYVEGSYIDLNKETLNDQTGVKLTLSLPKKQFDQIQVNIPKANSSIKIRVKGKLENIDKKTPKVDSLFGTIYIKR
;
A
#
# COMPACT_ATOMS: atom_id res chain seq x y z
N MET A 1 -9.46 71.10 -24.52
CA MET A 1 -8.90 69.88 -23.89
C MET A 1 -10.02 68.98 -23.42
N ARG A 2 -10.02 67.72 -23.85
CA ARG A 2 -11.07 66.71 -23.63
C ARG A 2 -11.09 66.26 -22.16
N LYS A 3 -12.27 66.10 -21.55
CA LYS A 3 -12.44 65.26 -20.35
C LYS A 3 -13.58 64.27 -20.60
N GLY A 4 -13.20 63.00 -20.63
CA GLY A 4 -14.05 61.86 -20.98
C GLY A 4 -15.06 61.52 -19.88
N LYS A 5 -16.24 61.07 -20.32
CA LYS A 5 -17.29 60.52 -19.48
C LYS A 5 -16.89 59.12 -19.02
N ALA A 6 -16.83 58.90 -17.70
CA ALA A 6 -16.69 57.57 -17.13
C ALA A 6 -18.06 56.88 -17.09
N SER A 7 -18.24 55.85 -17.92
CA SER A 7 -19.42 54.99 -17.91
C SER A 7 -19.44 54.16 -16.62
N LYS A 8 -20.53 54.30 -15.84
CA LYS A 8 -20.82 53.45 -14.69
C LYS A 8 -21.19 52.05 -15.20
N LEU A 9 -20.31 51.08 -14.98
CA LEU A 9 -20.61 49.66 -15.15
C LEU A 9 -21.14 49.15 -13.79
N ILE A 10 -22.44 48.88 -13.71
CA ILE A 10 -23.04 48.24 -12.53
C ILE A 10 -22.78 46.75 -12.67
N LEU A 11 -21.79 46.24 -11.94
CA LEU A 11 -21.50 44.81 -11.85
C LEU A 11 -22.51 44.18 -10.88
N THR A 12 -23.59 43.63 -11.42
CA THR A 12 -24.60 42.91 -10.64
C THR A 12 -24.02 41.56 -10.21
N CYS A 13 -23.66 41.41 -8.93
CA CYS A 13 -23.32 40.12 -8.34
C CYS A 13 -24.59 39.27 -8.23
N ILE A 14 -24.78 38.36 -9.18
CA ILE A 14 -25.74 37.27 -9.06
C ILE A 14 -25.12 36.23 -8.13
N ILE A 15 -25.53 36.25 -6.86
CA ILE A 15 -25.21 35.17 -5.92
C ILE A 15 -26.13 34.01 -6.29
N LEU A 16 -25.62 33.08 -7.10
CA LEU A 16 -26.28 31.81 -7.37
C LEU A 16 -26.15 30.97 -6.09
N VAL A 17 -27.19 30.97 -5.25
CA VAL A 17 -27.32 30.01 -4.15
C VAL A 17 -27.71 28.67 -4.78
N THR A 18 -26.71 27.93 -5.26
CA THR A 18 -26.88 26.52 -5.55
C THR A 18 -27.00 25.80 -4.21
N THR A 19 -28.20 25.35 -3.88
CA THR A 19 -28.41 24.31 -2.87
C THR A 19 -27.75 23.03 -3.38
N GLY A 20 -26.45 22.92 -3.20
CA GLY A 20 -25.74 21.67 -3.32
C GLY A 20 -26.20 20.78 -2.18
N LEU A 21 -27.05 19.79 -2.48
CA LEU A 21 -26.94 18.51 -1.77
C LEU A 21 -25.50 18.06 -1.99
N VAL A 22 -24.61 18.42 -1.07
CA VAL A 22 -23.27 17.84 -1.02
C VAL A 22 -23.50 16.43 -0.50
N GLY A 23 -23.76 15.51 -1.42
CA GLY A 23 -23.51 14.11 -1.12
C GLY A 23 -22.06 14.04 -0.65
N CYS A 24 -21.84 13.71 0.62
CA CYS A 24 -20.52 13.31 1.10
C CYS A 24 -20.14 12.06 0.31
N SER A 25 -19.50 12.24 -0.85
CA SER A 25 -18.88 11.12 -1.54
C SER A 25 -17.71 10.69 -0.67
N LEU A 26 -17.74 9.45 -0.19
CA LEU A 26 -16.58 8.83 0.42
C LEU A 26 -15.45 8.81 -0.62
N SER A 27 -14.40 9.61 -0.40
CA SER A 27 -13.28 9.76 -1.32
C SER A 27 -12.22 8.69 -1.07
N THR A 28 -11.52 8.32 -2.14
CA THR A 28 -10.37 7.42 -2.10
C THR A 28 -9.09 8.18 -2.41
N ASP A 29 -8.02 7.91 -1.67
CA ASP A 29 -6.69 8.41 -1.95
C ASP A 29 -5.85 7.31 -2.62
N GLN A 30 -4.93 7.74 -3.50
CA GLN A 30 -3.91 6.85 -4.04
C GLN A 30 -2.76 6.69 -3.05
N VAL A 31 -2.31 5.46 -2.86
CA VAL A 31 -1.13 5.12 -2.06
C VAL A 31 0.01 4.77 -3.00
N ASN A 32 1.16 5.41 -2.79
CA ASN A 32 2.42 5.02 -3.43
C ASN A 32 3.60 5.39 -2.50
N MET A 33 4.02 4.44 -1.67
CA MET A 33 5.14 4.60 -0.75
C MET A 33 6.27 3.67 -1.18
N ILE A 34 7.50 4.18 -1.20
CA ILE A 34 8.69 3.43 -1.64
C ILE A 34 9.77 3.55 -0.56
N LYS A 35 10.42 2.43 -0.28
CA LYS A 35 11.60 2.31 0.58
C LYS A 35 12.64 1.43 -0.11
N GLU A 36 13.90 1.81 0.05
CA GLU A 36 15.04 1.13 -0.55
C GLU A 36 16.08 0.88 0.53
N GLU A 37 16.66 -0.33 0.52
CA GLU A 37 17.72 -0.74 1.44
C GLU A 37 18.82 -1.45 0.65
N SER A 38 20.08 -1.26 1.03
CA SER A 38 21.18 -2.02 0.43
C SER A 38 21.02 -3.51 0.73
N GLY A 39 21.03 -4.33 -0.31
CA GLY A 39 20.83 -5.77 -0.20
C GLY A 39 22.07 -6.54 0.18
N GLU A 40 23.28 -5.95 0.14
CA GLU A 40 24.55 -6.69 0.29
C GLU A 40 24.66 -7.41 1.63
N SER A 41 24.39 -6.70 2.73
CA SER A 41 24.56 -7.22 4.10
C SER A 41 23.36 -8.01 4.64
N ILE A 42 22.24 -8.01 3.93
CA ILE A 42 21.00 -8.66 4.35
C ILE A 42 21.10 -10.17 4.11
N ARG A 43 20.87 -10.97 5.15
CA ARG A 43 20.84 -12.44 5.09
C ARG A 43 19.46 -13.01 5.36
N GLN A 44 18.64 -12.30 6.14
CA GLN A 44 17.28 -12.70 6.47
C GLN A 44 16.30 -11.57 6.20
N VAL A 45 15.07 -11.92 5.85
CA VAL A 45 13.98 -10.98 5.62
C VAL A 45 12.79 -11.35 6.50
N LYS A 46 12.26 -10.39 7.25
CA LYS A 46 11.05 -10.52 8.06
C LYS A 46 10.00 -9.54 7.56
N LEU A 47 8.84 -10.07 7.19
CA LEU A 47 7.72 -9.31 6.66
C LEU A 47 6.55 -9.37 7.65
N ASP A 48 6.13 -8.22 8.17
CA ASP A 48 4.91 -8.04 8.95
C ASP A 48 3.87 -7.37 8.06
N ILE A 49 2.85 -8.12 7.64
CA ILE A 49 1.88 -7.67 6.62
C ILE A 49 0.48 -7.71 7.20
N THR A 50 -0.17 -6.56 7.34
CA THR A 50 -1.53 -6.45 7.85
C THR A 50 -2.45 -5.88 6.77
N ASP A 51 -3.46 -6.66 6.37
CA ASP A 51 -4.54 -6.27 5.46
C ASP A 51 -4.02 -5.70 4.13
N ALA A 52 -2.94 -6.32 3.62
CA ALA A 52 -2.28 -5.96 2.37
C ALA A 52 -1.91 -7.21 1.56
N GLU A 53 -2.00 -7.13 0.23
CA GLU A 53 -1.49 -8.20 -0.65
C GLU A 53 0.05 -8.18 -0.69
N LEU A 54 0.69 -9.34 -0.84
CA LEU A 54 2.14 -9.46 -0.98
C LEU A 54 2.55 -9.85 -2.41
N LEU A 55 3.56 -9.20 -2.94
CA LEU A 55 4.19 -9.58 -4.19
C LEU A 55 5.70 -9.59 -3.99
N ILE A 56 6.34 -10.75 -4.04
CA ILE A 56 7.80 -10.85 -4.03
C ILE A 56 8.28 -11.03 -5.47
N LYS A 57 9.26 -10.23 -5.91
CA LYS A 57 9.86 -10.32 -7.25
C LYS A 57 11.38 -10.14 -7.19
N GLU A 58 12.06 -10.45 -8.29
CA GLU A 58 13.49 -10.21 -8.44
C GLU A 58 13.75 -8.71 -8.66
N SER A 59 14.80 -8.19 -8.03
CA SER A 59 15.35 -6.87 -8.30
C SER A 59 16.33 -6.92 -9.46
N ASN A 60 16.44 -5.82 -10.20
CA ASN A 60 17.42 -5.67 -11.27
C ASN A 60 18.78 -5.15 -10.77
N ASP A 61 18.91 -4.93 -9.47
CA ASP A 61 20.10 -4.41 -8.80
C ASP A 61 20.41 -5.22 -7.52
N LEU A 62 21.41 -4.75 -6.76
CA LEU A 62 21.82 -5.35 -5.49
C LEU A 62 20.99 -4.85 -4.31
N ASN A 63 19.95 -4.04 -4.54
CA ASN A 63 19.14 -3.42 -3.50
C ASN A 63 17.83 -4.18 -3.27
N VAL A 64 17.28 -3.99 -2.07
CA VAL A 64 15.93 -4.41 -1.74
C VAL A 64 15.00 -3.21 -1.89
N HIS A 65 13.94 -3.37 -2.67
CA HIS A 65 12.93 -2.33 -2.89
C HIS A 65 11.59 -2.77 -2.31
N ALA A 66 11.06 -2.02 -1.34
CA ALA A 66 9.73 -2.22 -0.80
C ALA A 66 8.81 -1.09 -1.28
N GLN A 67 7.72 -1.44 -1.96
CA GLN A 67 6.72 -0.49 -2.43
C GLN A 67 5.34 -0.89 -1.92
N LEU A 68 4.63 0.02 -1.26
CA LEU A 68 3.22 -0.13 -0.91
C LEU A 68 2.39 0.73 -1.87
N SER A 69 1.51 0.12 -2.65
CA SER A 69 0.69 0.83 -3.64
C SER A 69 -0.75 0.35 -3.72
N GLY A 70 -1.66 1.21 -4.15
CA GLY A 70 -3.08 0.90 -4.31
C GLY A 70 -3.98 2.09 -3.98
N SER A 71 -5.19 1.79 -3.52
CA SER A 71 -6.19 2.77 -3.10
C SER A 71 -6.53 2.55 -1.63
N LYS A 72 -6.76 3.64 -0.90
CA LYS A 72 -7.29 3.63 0.47
C LYS A 72 -8.47 4.59 0.56
N ALA A 73 -9.39 4.39 1.49
CA ALA A 73 -10.32 5.46 1.81
C ALA A 73 -9.54 6.65 2.39
N SER A 74 -10.01 7.89 2.19
CA SER A 74 -9.29 9.06 2.69
C SER A 74 -9.15 9.06 4.23
N ALA A 75 -10.09 8.43 4.94
CA ALA A 75 -10.05 8.24 6.39
C ALA A 75 -9.10 7.12 6.87
N ASP A 76 -8.69 6.22 5.97
CA ASP A 76 -7.85 5.08 6.30
C ASP A 76 -6.37 5.45 6.22
N GLN A 77 -5.52 4.62 6.82
CA GLN A 77 -4.07 4.80 6.83
C GLN A 77 -3.36 3.65 6.12
N ALA A 78 -2.31 4.00 5.39
CA ALA A 78 -1.35 3.06 4.83
C ALA A 78 0.03 3.33 5.43
N VAL A 79 0.70 2.28 5.88
CA VAL A 79 1.99 2.37 6.56
C VAL A 79 3.00 1.46 5.87
N LEU A 80 4.18 2.01 5.54
CA LEU A 80 5.34 1.25 5.07
C LEU A 80 6.59 1.68 5.85
N THR A 81 7.22 0.74 6.54
CA THR A 81 8.52 0.97 7.21
C THR A 81 9.50 -0.14 6.90
N THR A 82 10.77 0.22 6.73
CA THR A 82 11.90 -0.70 6.58
C THR A 82 12.94 -0.40 7.65
N SER A 83 13.62 -1.43 8.14
CA SER A 83 14.83 -1.26 8.95
C SER A 83 15.74 -2.46 8.80
N VAL A 84 17.05 -2.25 8.92
CA VAL A 84 18.06 -3.32 8.89
C VAL A 84 18.75 -3.40 10.24
N LYS A 85 18.68 -4.56 10.90
CA LYS A 85 19.33 -4.83 12.18
C LYS A 85 19.98 -6.21 12.15
N HIS A 86 21.27 -6.30 12.48
CA HIS A 86 22.01 -7.57 12.53
C HIS A 86 21.85 -8.44 11.26
N SER A 87 21.95 -7.84 10.07
CA SER A 87 21.71 -8.51 8.77
C SER A 87 20.29 -9.04 8.54
N ILE A 88 19.33 -8.59 9.34
CA ILE A 88 17.90 -8.89 9.18
C ILE A 88 17.23 -7.63 8.66
N LEU A 89 16.59 -7.75 7.50
CA LEU A 89 15.66 -6.74 7.00
C LEU A 89 14.29 -6.98 7.63
N GLU A 90 13.77 -5.96 8.31
CA GLU A 90 12.41 -5.91 8.84
C GLU A 90 11.59 -4.97 7.96
N VAL A 91 10.54 -5.50 7.33
CA VAL A 91 9.58 -4.72 6.53
C VAL A 91 8.21 -4.84 7.18
N LYS A 92 7.60 -3.70 7.49
CA LYS A 92 6.22 -3.64 7.96
C LYS A 92 5.37 -2.90 6.93
N ALA A 93 4.31 -3.56 6.49
CA ALA A 93 3.27 -2.97 5.66
C ALA A 93 1.91 -3.18 6.31
N ALA A 94 1.14 -2.10 6.46
CA ALA A 94 -0.18 -2.18 7.07
C ALA A 94 -1.18 -1.27 6.36
N TYR A 95 -2.38 -1.80 6.15
CA TYR A 95 -3.60 -1.02 5.98
C TYR A 95 -4.31 -0.94 7.33
N VAL A 96 -4.75 0.25 7.72
CA VAL A 96 -5.46 0.47 8.98
C VAL A 96 -6.77 1.19 8.67
N GLU A 97 -7.89 0.48 8.86
CA GLU A 97 -9.23 1.04 8.74
C GLU A 97 -9.42 2.16 9.77
N GLY A 98 -9.85 3.33 9.29
CA GLY A 98 -10.33 4.43 10.11
C GLY A 98 -11.75 4.16 10.60
N SER A 99 -12.23 4.99 11.53
CA SER A 99 -13.62 4.92 12.00
C SER A 99 -14.52 5.78 11.13
N TYR A 100 -15.51 5.18 10.45
CA TYR A 100 -16.55 5.89 9.72
C TYR A 100 -17.93 5.25 9.94
N ILE A 101 -18.99 6.04 9.78
CA ILE A 101 -20.37 5.58 9.94
C ILE A 101 -20.72 4.69 8.74
N ASP A 102 -21.19 3.48 9.04
CA ASP A 102 -21.38 2.28 8.19
C ASP A 102 -22.40 2.40 7.03
N LEU A 103 -22.65 3.60 6.48
CA LEU A 103 -23.72 3.77 5.49
C LEU A 103 -23.42 3.19 4.09
N ASN A 104 -22.18 2.78 3.79
CA ASN A 104 -21.77 2.21 2.49
C ASN A 104 -20.48 1.37 2.54
N LYS A 105 -20.23 0.62 3.64
CA LYS A 105 -18.98 -0.14 3.85
C LYS A 105 -18.72 -1.21 2.77
N GLU A 106 -19.76 -1.85 2.24
CA GLU A 106 -19.62 -2.85 1.16
C GLU A 106 -19.08 -2.24 -0.14
N THR A 107 -19.54 -1.05 -0.52
CA THR A 107 -19.12 -0.40 -1.78
C THR A 107 -17.67 0.12 -1.73
N LEU A 108 -17.18 0.51 -0.55
CA LEU A 108 -15.80 0.98 -0.37
C LEU A 108 -14.80 -0.18 -0.30
N ASN A 109 -15.13 -1.25 0.41
CA ASN A 109 -14.24 -2.41 0.56
C ASN A 109 -13.84 -3.03 -0.79
N ASP A 110 -14.74 -3.01 -1.78
CA ASP A 110 -14.45 -3.51 -3.13
C ASP A 110 -13.52 -2.58 -3.94
N GLN A 111 -13.37 -1.31 -3.53
CA GLN A 111 -12.57 -0.29 -4.23
C GLN A 111 -11.27 0.07 -3.52
N THR A 112 -11.09 -0.34 -2.26
CA THR A 112 -9.90 -0.09 -1.46
C THR A 112 -9.06 -1.35 -1.33
N GLY A 113 -7.74 -1.19 -1.45
CA GLY A 113 -6.81 -2.31 -1.30
C GLY A 113 -5.40 -1.84 -1.57
N VAL A 114 -4.47 -2.29 -0.71
CA VAL A 114 -3.05 -1.99 -0.85
C VAL A 114 -2.25 -3.26 -1.05
N LYS A 115 -1.18 -3.14 -1.83
CA LYS A 115 -0.27 -4.23 -2.19
C LYS A 115 1.15 -3.83 -1.86
N LEU A 116 1.81 -4.64 -1.04
CA LEU A 116 3.24 -4.60 -0.83
C LEU A 116 3.95 -5.37 -1.96
N THR A 117 4.71 -4.67 -2.79
CA THR A 117 5.65 -5.26 -3.75
C THR A 117 7.06 -5.18 -3.16
N LEU A 118 7.65 -6.33 -2.86
CA LEU A 118 9.01 -6.49 -2.39
C LEU A 118 9.89 -7.03 -3.52
N SER A 119 10.87 -6.24 -3.97
CA SER A 119 11.86 -6.65 -4.96
C SER A 119 13.15 -7.01 -4.25
N LEU A 120 13.60 -8.26 -4.38
CA LEU A 120 14.78 -8.77 -3.69
C LEU A 120 15.92 -8.99 -4.70
N PRO A 121 17.18 -8.67 -4.35
CA PRO A 121 18.32 -8.95 -5.22
C PRO A 121 18.43 -10.45 -5.48
N LYS A 122 19.01 -10.81 -6.64
CA LYS A 122 19.17 -12.20 -7.08
C LYS A 122 20.23 -12.96 -6.26
N LYS A 123 19.90 -13.32 -5.02
CA LYS A 123 20.71 -14.16 -4.14
C LYS A 123 19.82 -15.04 -3.25
N GLN A 124 20.43 -16.07 -2.67
CA GLN A 124 19.77 -16.89 -1.64
C GLN A 124 19.80 -16.16 -0.30
N PHE A 125 18.64 -16.10 0.36
CA PHE A 125 18.53 -15.66 1.74
C PHE A 125 18.47 -16.87 2.65
N ASP A 126 19.08 -16.77 3.83
CA ASP A 126 19.06 -17.86 4.81
C ASP A 126 17.62 -18.14 5.27
N GLN A 127 16.81 -17.08 5.36
CA GLN A 127 15.43 -17.16 5.79
C GLN A 127 14.61 -15.97 5.27
N ILE A 128 13.42 -16.25 4.73
CA ILE A 128 12.37 -15.25 4.52
C ILE A 128 11.18 -15.65 5.38
N GLN A 129 10.77 -14.79 6.30
CA GLN A 129 9.65 -15.03 7.19
C GLN A 129 8.53 -14.04 6.90
N VAL A 130 7.31 -14.53 6.73
CA VAL A 130 6.12 -13.71 6.55
C VAL A 130 5.17 -13.97 7.70
N ASN A 131 4.90 -12.94 8.49
CA ASN A 131 3.94 -12.97 9.57
C ASN A 131 2.58 -12.48 9.03
N ILE A 132 1.59 -13.37 9.02
CA ILE A 132 0.22 -13.06 8.63
C ILE A 132 -0.61 -12.94 9.91
N PRO A 133 -1.19 -11.78 10.22
CA PRO A 133 -2.06 -11.61 11.38
C PRO A 133 -3.23 -12.59 11.34
N LYS A 134 -3.68 -13.05 12.51
CA LYS A 134 -4.78 -14.03 12.64
C LYS A 134 -6.06 -13.65 11.89
N ALA A 135 -6.33 -12.35 11.76
CA ALA A 135 -7.49 -11.81 11.06
C ALA A 135 -7.47 -12.11 9.55
N ASN A 136 -6.28 -12.23 8.94
CA ASN A 136 -6.12 -12.52 7.53
C ASN A 136 -6.17 -14.03 7.27
N SER A 137 -6.98 -14.45 6.29
CA SER A 137 -7.14 -15.86 5.92
C SER A 137 -6.06 -16.35 4.94
N SER A 138 -5.55 -15.47 4.08
CA SER A 138 -4.58 -15.82 3.04
C SER A 138 -3.86 -14.58 2.51
N ILE A 139 -2.65 -14.76 1.99
CA ILE A 139 -1.95 -13.76 1.19
C ILE A 139 -1.70 -14.32 -0.20
N LYS A 140 -1.89 -13.51 -1.24
CA LYS A 140 -1.35 -13.85 -2.56
C LYS A 140 0.15 -13.63 -2.51
N ILE A 141 0.94 -14.52 -3.11
CA ILE A 141 2.39 -14.38 -3.28
C ILE A 141 2.70 -14.77 -4.71
N ARG A 142 3.42 -13.93 -5.47
CA ARG A 142 3.99 -14.38 -6.75
C ARG A 142 5.36 -14.98 -6.49
N VAL A 143 5.54 -16.24 -6.87
CA VAL A 143 6.81 -16.97 -6.75
C VAL A 143 7.12 -17.57 -8.10
N LYS A 144 8.35 -17.38 -8.62
CA LYS A 144 8.78 -17.95 -9.92
C LYS A 144 7.82 -17.61 -11.08
N GLY A 145 7.25 -16.40 -11.07
CA GLY A 145 6.32 -15.93 -12.11
C GLY A 145 4.88 -16.42 -11.97
N LYS A 146 4.55 -17.30 -11.02
CA LYS A 146 3.18 -17.76 -10.76
C LYS A 146 2.62 -17.09 -9.51
N LEU A 147 1.40 -16.56 -9.61
CA LEU A 147 0.68 -16.02 -8.46
C LEU A 147 0.00 -17.19 -7.74
N GLU A 148 0.37 -17.40 -6.48
CA GLU A 148 -0.18 -18.44 -5.63
C GLU A 148 -0.94 -17.80 -4.47
N ASN A 149 -2.09 -18.36 -4.10
CA ASN A 149 -2.81 -17.95 -2.91
C ASN A 149 -2.35 -18.82 -1.74
N ILE A 150 -1.66 -18.22 -0.78
CA ILE A 150 -1.05 -18.90 0.36
C ILE A 150 -1.95 -18.69 1.58
N ASP A 151 -2.67 -19.74 1.95
CA ASP A 151 -3.42 -19.82 3.21
C ASP A 151 -2.44 -19.79 4.40
N LYS A 152 -2.85 -19.19 5.52
CA LYS A 152 -2.16 -19.26 6.82
C LYS A 152 -1.85 -20.69 7.32
N LYS A 153 -2.47 -21.71 6.73
CA LYS A 153 -2.18 -23.13 6.98
C LYS A 153 -0.93 -23.64 6.26
N THR A 154 -0.52 -23.00 5.16
CA THR A 154 0.67 -23.38 4.40
C THR A 154 1.92 -22.94 5.16
N PRO A 155 2.75 -23.86 5.69
CA PRO A 155 3.84 -23.49 6.58
C PRO A 155 5.03 -22.87 5.85
N LYS A 156 5.22 -23.22 4.58
CA LYS A 156 6.34 -22.73 3.76
C LYS A 156 6.06 -22.80 2.26
N VAL A 157 6.76 -21.97 1.49
CA VAL A 157 6.71 -21.90 0.02
C VAL A 157 8.14 -21.78 -0.52
N ASP A 158 8.52 -22.58 -1.51
CA ASP A 158 9.87 -22.54 -2.09
C ASP A 158 9.98 -21.54 -3.23
N SER A 159 10.92 -20.60 -3.12
CA SER A 159 11.11 -19.50 -4.06
C SER A 159 12.47 -19.47 -4.73
N LEU A 160 12.71 -18.49 -5.61
CA LEU A 160 14.04 -18.22 -6.18
C LEU A 160 15.01 -17.65 -5.13
N PHE A 161 14.48 -17.12 -4.03
CA PHE A 161 15.23 -16.42 -2.98
C PHE A 161 15.47 -17.32 -1.75
N GLY A 162 15.06 -18.58 -1.81
CA GLY A 162 15.07 -19.54 -0.71
C GLY A 162 13.67 -19.94 -0.27
N THR A 163 13.57 -20.58 0.89
CA THR A 163 12.29 -20.99 1.49
C THR A 163 11.66 -19.81 2.23
N ILE A 164 10.41 -19.50 1.88
CA ILE A 164 9.56 -18.53 2.56
C ILE A 164 8.77 -19.26 3.63
N TYR A 165 8.94 -18.90 4.89
CA TYR A 165 8.21 -19.44 6.03
C TYR A 165 7.02 -18.54 6.36
N ILE A 166 5.85 -19.14 6.51
CA ILE A 166 4.62 -18.42 6.87
C ILE A 166 4.35 -18.66 8.36
N LYS A 167 4.34 -17.57 9.13
CA LYS A 167 4.10 -17.58 10.58
C LYS A 167 2.74 -16.97 10.90
N ARG A 168 2.12 -17.52 11.94
CA ARG A 168 0.80 -17.19 12.48
C ARG A 168 0.89 -16.23 13.66
#